data_AF-A0A8B6GS78-F1
#
_entry.id   AF-A0A8B6GS78-F1
#
_cell.length_a   1.000
_cell.length_b   1.000
_cell.length_c   1.000
_cell.angle_alpha   90.00
_cell.angle_beta   90.00
_cell.angle_gamma   90.00
#
_symmetry.space_group_name_H-M   'P 1'
#
loop_
_entity.id
_entity.type
_entity.pdbx_description
1 polymer ?
#
loop_
_entity_poly.entity_id
_entity_poly.type
_entity_poly.pdbx_seq_one_letter_code
_entity_poly.pdbx_strand_id
1 'polypeptide(L)'
;MKTELATIVPHIFGHHEQCSPTWCTYVKDPTKFRFKHLPNGKALSGDKLREELDKLAQNYIERADRLLNLGSTQSNESFNNSVASFAPKNRFYGGTKSLKARVSSAVMQKNEGYGWLSKVNKKSLLSPGHLTILHGIRKDRRRKQIRKTQSTTNFKRKRLTIKEFMLHIYGCIDTIKLARRKFKTKDIGNHKQQTLVTKLLGVEYDAHNACADVTSLFQLLEHFEYSEKDVFPFNSALLTDSYIPLIRASRITKLTARRLAHSGLCLKHLQLAFNRDSENGLKSILLEHGFNAKTVTSFTKYFTCTEE
;
A
#
# COMPACT_ATOMS: atom_id res chain seq x y z
N MET A 1 -30.90 14.61 11.00
CA MET A 1 -30.53 13.50 10.08
C MET A 1 -31.48 13.37 8.88
N LYS A 2 -32.76 12.95 9.00
CA LYS A 2 -33.64 12.78 7.82
C LYS A 2 -33.73 14.05 6.95
N THR A 3 -33.99 15.19 7.59
CA THR A 3 -34.03 16.52 6.97
C THR A 3 -32.70 16.87 6.32
N GLU A 4 -31.57 16.63 6.99
CA GLU A 4 -30.24 16.89 6.44
C GLU A 4 -29.92 16.00 5.23
N LEU A 5 -30.30 14.72 5.27
CA LEU A 5 -30.12 13.79 4.14
C LEU A 5 -30.89 14.25 2.91
N ALA A 6 -32.12 14.75 3.09
CA ALA A 6 -32.93 15.30 2.00
C ALA A 6 -32.27 16.50 1.31
N THR A 7 -31.39 17.24 2.00
CA THR A 7 -30.68 18.40 1.43
C THR A 7 -29.43 18.03 0.62
N ILE A 8 -28.96 16.77 0.66
CA ILE A 8 -27.71 16.35 0.02
C ILE A 8 -27.82 16.43 -1.51
N VAL A 9 -28.87 15.86 -2.10
CA VAL A 9 -29.03 15.85 -3.56
C VAL A 9 -29.21 17.27 -4.10
N PRO A 10 -30.15 18.10 -3.58
CA PRO A 10 -30.26 19.50 -3.99
C PRO A 10 -28.92 20.26 -3.91
N HIS A 11 -28.18 20.10 -2.81
CA HIS A 11 -26.88 20.74 -2.62
C HIS A 11 -25.87 20.41 -3.71
N ILE A 12 -25.74 19.14 -4.09
CA ILE A 12 -24.77 18.67 -5.08
C ILE A 12 -25.11 19.18 -6.50
N PHE A 13 -26.39 19.47 -6.75
CA PHE A 13 -26.88 20.11 -7.98
C PHE A 13 -26.89 21.65 -7.91
N GLY A 14 -26.36 22.25 -6.83
CA GLY A 14 -26.22 23.71 -6.69
C GLY A 14 -27.41 24.41 -6.04
N HIS A 15 -28.41 23.67 -5.58
CA HIS A 15 -29.55 24.20 -4.83
C HIS A 15 -29.24 24.24 -3.34
N HIS A 16 -29.06 25.46 -2.82
CA HIS A 16 -28.60 25.68 -1.46
C HIS A 16 -29.69 26.23 -0.52
N GLU A 17 -30.95 26.33 -0.96
CA GLU A 17 -32.01 27.02 -0.18
C GLU A 17 -32.29 26.35 1.17
N GLN A 18 -32.19 25.02 1.22
CA GLN A 18 -32.47 24.22 2.43
C GLN A 18 -31.20 23.82 3.19
N CYS A 19 -30.03 24.32 2.77
CA CYS A 19 -28.77 23.94 3.39
C CYS A 19 -28.56 24.59 4.76
N SER A 20 -27.97 23.84 5.69
CA SER A 20 -27.54 24.40 6.98
C SER A 20 -26.16 25.06 6.88
N PRO A 21 -25.94 26.20 7.56
CA PRO A 21 -24.60 26.79 7.69
C PRO A 21 -23.62 25.85 8.38
N THR A 22 -24.02 24.81 9.11
CA THR A 22 -23.06 23.94 9.81
C THR A 22 -22.10 23.23 8.85
N TRP A 23 -22.58 22.84 7.66
CA TRP A 23 -21.81 22.05 6.70
C TRP A 23 -21.75 22.65 5.29
N CYS A 24 -22.72 23.49 4.90
CA CYS A 24 -22.71 24.12 3.59
C CYS A 24 -21.83 25.39 3.60
N THR A 25 -20.68 25.34 2.93
CA THR A 25 -19.81 26.51 2.79
C THR A 25 -20.38 27.60 1.88
N TYR A 26 -21.32 27.27 0.98
CA TYR A 26 -21.99 28.29 0.16
C TYR A 26 -22.81 29.24 1.03
N VAL A 27 -23.59 28.70 1.97
CA VAL A 27 -24.38 29.51 2.92
C VAL A 27 -23.47 30.38 3.82
N LYS A 28 -22.23 29.94 4.10
CA LYS A 28 -21.25 30.73 4.88
C LYS A 28 -20.59 31.84 4.06
N ASP A 29 -20.09 31.50 2.87
CA ASP A 29 -19.35 32.41 1.99
C ASP A 29 -19.58 31.98 0.53
N PRO A 30 -20.59 32.56 -0.15
CA PRO A 30 -20.89 32.25 -1.54
C PRO A 30 -19.72 32.55 -2.48
N THR A 31 -18.91 33.58 -2.18
CA THR A 31 -17.85 34.08 -3.07
C THR A 31 -16.68 33.11 -3.20
N LYS A 32 -16.42 32.32 -2.14
CA LYS A 32 -15.33 31.35 -2.10
C LYS A 32 -15.80 29.91 -2.28
N PHE A 33 -17.10 29.69 -2.45
CA PHE A 33 -17.64 28.34 -2.55
C PHE A 33 -17.22 27.66 -3.85
N ARG A 34 -16.68 26.44 -3.72
CA ARG A 34 -16.45 25.50 -4.81
C ARG A 34 -16.67 24.09 -4.30
N PHE A 35 -17.24 23.22 -5.13
CA PHE A 35 -17.39 21.81 -4.76
C PHE A 35 -16.03 21.11 -4.71
N LYS A 36 -15.52 20.86 -3.50
CA LYS A 36 -14.19 20.26 -3.28
C LYS A 36 -13.99 18.88 -3.93
N HIS A 37 -15.08 18.15 -4.10
CA HIS A 37 -15.08 16.75 -4.50
C HIS A 37 -15.68 16.49 -5.89
N LEU A 38 -16.20 17.54 -6.57
CA LEU A 38 -16.75 17.42 -7.91
C LEU A 38 -15.74 17.89 -8.97
N PRO A 39 -15.79 17.33 -10.19
CA PRO A 39 -14.96 17.77 -11.30
C PRO A 39 -15.10 19.27 -11.55
N ASN A 40 -13.96 19.96 -11.73
CA ASN A 40 -13.90 21.40 -11.98
C ASN A 40 -14.56 22.29 -10.90
N GLY A 41 -14.91 21.73 -9.74
CA GLY A 41 -15.59 22.45 -8.67
C GLY A 41 -17.01 22.90 -9.00
N LYS A 42 -17.63 22.32 -10.03
CA LYS A 42 -18.98 22.65 -10.51
C LYS A 42 -20.03 21.69 -9.95
N ALA A 43 -21.29 22.13 -9.91
CA ALA A 43 -22.42 21.29 -9.56
C ALA A 43 -22.63 20.17 -10.58
N LEU A 44 -23.31 19.10 -10.17
CA LEU A 44 -23.78 18.07 -11.09
C LEU A 44 -24.91 18.60 -11.99
N SER A 45 -25.11 17.95 -13.12
CA SER A 45 -26.18 18.27 -14.09
C SER A 45 -26.75 16.99 -14.70
N GLY A 46 -27.99 17.07 -15.20
CA GLY A 46 -28.70 15.97 -15.85
C GLY A 46 -29.82 15.37 -15.00
N ASP A 47 -31.03 15.35 -15.56
CA ASP A 47 -32.25 14.98 -14.84
C ASP A 47 -32.27 13.50 -14.45
N LYS A 48 -31.83 12.60 -15.36
CA LYS A 48 -31.74 11.16 -15.08
C LYS A 48 -30.80 10.86 -13.90
N LEU A 49 -29.66 11.56 -13.84
CA LEU A 49 -28.71 11.39 -12.74
C LEU A 49 -29.30 11.89 -11.43
N ARG A 50 -30.02 13.00 -11.47
CA ARG A 50 -30.71 13.55 -10.30
C ARG A 50 -31.75 12.59 -9.77
N GLU A 51 -32.61 12.05 -10.64
CA GLU A 51 -33.65 11.10 -10.27
C GLU A 51 -33.08 9.84 -9.59
N GLU A 52 -32.01 9.27 -10.13
CA GLU A 52 -31.34 8.11 -9.53
C GLU A 52 -30.69 8.44 -8.19
N LEU A 53 -30.11 9.63 -8.04
CA LEU A 53 -29.54 10.09 -6.77
C LEU A 53 -30.64 10.37 -5.72
N ASP A 54 -31.79 10.89 -6.13
CA ASP A 54 -32.95 11.08 -5.25
C ASP A 54 -33.51 9.75 -4.77
N LYS A 55 -33.66 8.74 -5.66
CA LYS A 55 -34.03 7.36 -5.27
C LYS A 55 -33.03 6.78 -4.27
N LEU A 56 -31.73 6.98 -4.51
CA LEU A 56 -30.69 6.52 -3.60
C LEU A 56 -30.78 7.23 -2.24
N ALA A 57 -30.92 8.55 -2.22
CA ALA A 57 -31.05 9.33 -1.00
C ALA A 57 -32.28 8.92 -0.19
N GLN A 58 -33.41 8.69 -0.86
CA GLN A 58 -34.65 8.25 -0.24
C GLN A 58 -34.48 6.92 0.51
N ASN A 59 -33.79 5.94 -0.08
CA ASN A 59 -33.46 4.67 0.60
C ASN A 59 -32.68 4.89 1.91
N TYR A 60 -31.81 5.90 1.98
CA TYR A 60 -31.09 6.25 3.20
C TYR A 60 -31.93 7.03 4.20
N ILE A 61 -32.80 7.93 3.72
CA ILE A 61 -33.74 8.71 4.56
C ILE A 61 -34.70 7.78 5.30
N GLU A 62 -35.26 6.80 4.61
CA GLU A 62 -36.16 5.79 5.20
C GLU A 62 -35.46 4.96 6.28
N ARG A 63 -34.16 4.70 6.11
CA ARG A 63 -33.34 3.93 7.05
C ARG A 63 -32.62 4.80 8.07
N ALA A 64 -32.83 6.11 8.08
CA ALA A 64 -32.03 7.06 8.88
C ALA A 64 -32.03 6.70 10.36
N ASP A 65 -33.16 6.22 10.90
CA ASP A 65 -33.27 5.86 12.32
C ASP A 65 -32.33 4.70 12.70
N ARG A 66 -32.08 3.77 11.76
CA ARG A 66 -31.10 2.67 11.93
C ARG A 66 -29.66 3.16 11.78
N LEU A 67 -29.45 4.26 11.08
CA LEU A 67 -28.13 4.83 10.80
C LEU A 67 -27.65 5.79 11.90
N LEU A 68 -28.58 6.39 12.68
CA LEU A 68 -28.27 7.31 13.78
C LEU A 68 -27.30 6.72 14.81
N ASN A 69 -27.38 5.41 15.05
CA ASN A 69 -26.57 4.71 16.06
C ASN A 69 -25.30 4.06 15.50
N LEU A 70 -25.02 4.22 14.20
CA LEU A 70 -23.78 3.73 13.59
C LEU A 70 -22.65 4.74 13.83
N GLY A 71 -22.18 4.78 15.07
CA GLY A 71 -20.96 5.50 15.41
C GLY A 71 -19.75 4.99 14.62
N SER A 72 -18.73 5.83 14.48
CA SER A 72 -17.50 5.42 13.79
C SER A 72 -16.81 4.25 14.51
N THR A 73 -16.79 3.08 13.88
CA THR A 73 -16.08 1.89 14.38
C THR A 73 -14.56 2.02 14.25
N GLN A 74 -14.07 3.03 13.52
CA GLN A 74 -12.65 3.24 13.25
C GLN A 74 -11.80 3.31 14.52
N SER A 75 -12.30 3.98 15.56
CA SER A 75 -11.60 4.07 16.86
C SER A 75 -11.51 2.72 17.58
N ASN A 76 -12.52 1.86 17.40
CA ASN A 76 -12.57 0.52 17.96
C ASN A 76 -11.68 -0.43 17.15
N GLU A 77 -11.75 -0.39 15.81
CA GLU A 77 -10.88 -1.14 14.91
C GLU A 77 -9.40 -0.79 15.14
N SER A 78 -9.07 0.50 15.24
CA SER A 78 -7.71 0.96 15.53
C SER A 78 -7.21 0.45 16.89
N PHE A 79 -8.09 0.39 17.89
CA PHE A 79 -7.73 -0.14 19.20
C PHE A 79 -7.59 -1.66 19.18
N ASN A 80 -8.51 -2.37 18.55
CA ASN A 80 -8.46 -3.82 18.38
C ASN A 80 -7.19 -4.25 17.64
N ASN A 81 -6.79 -3.51 16.61
CA ASN A 81 -5.50 -3.71 15.93
C ASN A 81 -4.30 -3.49 16.87
N SER A 82 -4.38 -2.50 17.75
CA SER A 82 -3.33 -2.28 18.76
C SER A 82 -3.29 -3.44 19.76
N VAL A 83 -4.43 -3.88 20.28
CA VAL A 83 -4.52 -5.04 21.18
C VAL A 83 -3.97 -6.29 20.52
N ALA A 84 -4.32 -6.56 19.26
CA ALA A 84 -3.82 -7.71 18.50
C ALA A 84 -2.29 -7.68 18.33
N SER A 85 -1.66 -6.50 18.33
CA SER A 85 -0.18 -6.40 18.31
C SER A 85 0.47 -6.78 19.64
N PHE A 86 -0.20 -6.56 20.78
CA PHE A 86 0.28 -6.91 22.12
C PHE A 86 -0.09 -8.33 22.53
N ALA A 87 -1.27 -8.80 22.13
CA ALA A 87 -1.79 -10.14 22.36
C ALA A 87 -2.28 -10.75 21.04
N PRO A 88 -1.36 -11.26 20.19
CA PRO A 88 -1.72 -11.94 18.96
C PRO A 88 -2.64 -13.13 19.21
N LYS A 89 -3.70 -13.27 18.39
CA LYS A 89 -4.69 -14.36 18.54
C LYS A 89 -4.14 -15.76 18.26
N ASN A 90 -3.01 -15.86 17.53
CA ASN A 90 -2.34 -17.12 17.25
C ASN A 90 -1.47 -17.63 18.42
N ARG A 91 -1.59 -17.04 19.61
CA ARG A 91 -0.90 -17.44 20.82
C ARG A 91 -1.87 -17.46 21.99
N PHE A 92 -1.77 -18.47 22.83
CA PHE A 92 -2.59 -18.57 24.03
C PHE A 92 -1.99 -17.75 25.19
N TYR A 93 -2.75 -16.77 25.68
CA TYR A 93 -2.38 -15.95 26.84
C TYR A 93 -3.39 -16.04 28.00
N GLY A 94 -4.48 -16.81 27.83
CA GLY A 94 -5.62 -16.85 28.74
C GLY A 94 -5.39 -17.59 30.06
N GLY A 95 -4.37 -18.45 30.15
CA GLY A 95 -4.10 -19.27 31.34
C GLY A 95 -3.43 -18.52 32.50
N THR A 96 -3.05 -17.25 32.34
CA THR A 96 -2.39 -16.45 33.38
C THR A 96 -2.81 -14.97 33.31
N LYS A 97 -2.30 -14.14 34.23
CA LYS A 97 -2.44 -12.67 34.19
C LYS A 97 -1.79 -12.00 32.97
N SER A 98 -1.10 -12.78 32.11
CA SER A 98 -0.41 -12.31 30.90
C SER A 98 -1.36 -11.60 29.92
N LEU A 99 -2.56 -12.15 29.68
CA LEU A 99 -3.54 -11.52 28.81
C LEU A 99 -3.94 -10.12 29.33
N LYS A 100 -4.26 -10.02 30.62
CA LYS A 100 -4.63 -8.75 31.26
C LYS A 100 -3.49 -7.72 31.14
N ALA A 101 -2.25 -8.11 31.41
CA ALA A 101 -1.09 -7.21 31.29
C ALA A 101 -0.87 -6.71 29.85
N ARG A 102 -1.03 -7.59 28.85
CA ARG A 102 -0.89 -7.22 27.42
C ARG A 102 -1.99 -6.28 26.95
N VAL A 103 -3.23 -6.55 27.32
CA VAL A 103 -4.37 -5.66 27.00
C VAL A 103 -4.19 -4.30 27.69
N SER A 104 -3.80 -4.28 28.97
CA SER A 104 -3.48 -3.03 29.68
C SER A 104 -2.35 -2.26 29.02
N SER A 105 -1.32 -2.94 28.49
CA SER A 105 -0.22 -2.30 27.75
C SER A 105 -0.71 -1.59 26.48
N ALA A 106 -1.66 -2.20 25.76
CA ALA A 106 -2.28 -1.58 24.58
C ALA A 106 -3.11 -0.33 24.96
N VAL A 107 -3.85 -0.39 26.08
CA VAL A 107 -4.60 0.76 26.62
C VAL A 107 -3.64 1.89 26.99
N MET A 108 -2.58 1.57 27.73
CA MET A 108 -1.55 2.56 28.11
C MET A 108 -0.90 3.19 26.89
N GLN A 109 -0.52 2.41 25.88
CA GLN A 109 0.06 2.97 24.65
C GLN A 109 -0.92 3.88 23.89
N LYS A 110 -2.22 3.53 23.85
CA LYS A 110 -3.25 4.36 23.20
C LYS A 110 -3.40 5.71 23.90
N ASN A 111 -3.45 5.69 25.22
CA ASN A 111 -3.71 6.90 26.02
C ASN A 111 -2.45 7.76 26.19
N GLU A 112 -1.29 7.14 26.44
CA GLU A 112 -0.06 7.83 26.85
C GLU A 112 1.01 7.91 25.73
N GLY A 113 0.82 7.21 24.60
CA GLY A 113 1.82 7.10 23.54
C GLY A 113 2.88 6.05 23.82
N TYR A 114 3.97 6.02 23.04
CA TYR A 114 5.00 4.97 23.12
C TYR A 114 5.91 5.08 24.36
N GLY A 115 5.91 6.21 25.05
CA GLY A 115 6.63 6.42 26.32
C GLY A 115 5.94 5.83 27.56
N TRP A 116 4.81 5.15 27.41
CA TRP A 116 3.99 4.66 28.51
C TRP A 116 4.74 3.75 29.50
N LEU A 117 5.66 2.91 29.01
CA LEU A 117 6.38 1.95 29.85
C LEU A 117 7.26 2.64 30.90
N SER A 118 7.91 3.75 30.54
CA SER A 118 8.69 4.54 31.50
C SER A 118 7.82 5.17 32.58
N LYS A 119 6.56 5.52 32.28
CA LYS A 119 5.59 6.00 33.28
C LYS A 119 5.16 4.89 34.22
N VAL A 120 4.91 3.68 33.69
CA VAL A 120 4.59 2.50 34.50
C VAL A 120 5.74 2.16 35.43
N ASN A 121 6.97 2.07 34.93
CA ASN A 121 8.15 1.81 35.75
C ASN A 121 8.27 2.82 36.89
N LYS A 122 8.16 4.12 36.61
CA LYS A 122 8.21 5.17 37.64
C LYS A 122 7.15 4.96 38.72
N LYS A 123 5.90 4.65 38.33
CA LYS A 123 4.79 4.38 39.27
C LYS A 123 4.99 3.09 40.07
N SER A 124 5.68 2.11 39.50
CA SER A 124 6.07 0.86 40.16
C SER A 124 7.37 0.98 40.96
N LEU A 125 7.90 2.20 41.18
CA LEU A 125 9.15 2.45 41.89
C LEU A 125 10.38 1.78 41.24
N LEU A 126 10.30 1.55 39.92
CA LEU A 126 11.38 1.02 39.10
C LEU A 126 12.05 2.15 38.31
N SER A 127 13.29 1.90 37.87
CA SER A 127 13.99 2.81 36.96
C SER A 127 13.18 3.01 35.66
N PRO A 128 12.89 4.26 35.27
CA PRO A 128 12.20 4.56 34.01
C PRO A 128 12.93 4.08 32.74
N GLY A 129 14.24 3.84 32.84
CA GLY A 129 15.12 3.39 31.76
C GLY A 129 15.39 4.50 30.74
N HIS A 130 16.62 5.01 30.71
CA HIS A 130 17.03 6.08 29.79
C HIS A 130 16.79 5.70 28.31
N LEU A 131 17.19 4.49 27.91
CA LEU A 131 16.97 3.99 26.55
C LEU A 131 15.48 3.79 26.22
N THR A 132 14.66 3.38 27.18
CA THR A 132 13.20 3.23 27.02
C THR A 132 12.53 4.56 26.72
N ILE A 133 12.93 5.62 27.44
CA ILE A 133 12.45 6.98 27.21
C ILE A 133 12.80 7.44 25.80
N LEU A 134 14.07 7.32 25.40
CA LEU A 134 14.53 7.71 24.07
C LEU A 134 13.81 6.94 22.95
N HIS A 135 13.56 5.64 23.15
CA HIS A 135 12.80 4.82 22.23
C HIS A 135 11.35 5.34 22.08
N GLY A 136 10.68 5.61 23.21
CA GLY A 136 9.32 6.15 23.24
C GLY A 136 9.20 7.47 22.47
N ILE A 137 10.09 8.43 22.75
CA ILE A 137 10.13 9.74 22.07
C ILE A 137 10.31 9.57 20.56
N ARG A 138 11.25 8.72 20.13
CA ARG A 138 11.52 8.46 18.71
C ARG A 138 10.30 7.87 17.99
N LYS A 139 9.64 6.89 18.61
CA LYS A 139 8.42 6.27 18.08
C LYS A 139 7.28 7.27 17.97
N ASP A 140 7.05 8.09 19.00
CA ASP A 140 6.01 9.10 19.01
C ASP A 140 6.25 10.19 17.96
N ARG A 141 7.50 10.64 17.78
CA ARG A 141 7.87 11.59 16.72
C ARG A 141 7.56 11.00 15.33
N ARG A 142 7.96 9.76 15.08
CA ARG A 142 7.67 9.07 13.81
C ARG A 142 6.16 8.93 13.58
N ARG A 143 5.39 8.52 14.59
CA ARG A 143 3.92 8.42 14.52
C ARG A 143 3.29 9.75 14.15
N LYS A 144 3.69 10.85 14.79
CA LYS A 144 3.19 12.20 14.50
C LYS A 144 3.49 12.62 13.06
N GLN A 145 4.72 12.38 12.59
CA GLN A 145 5.13 12.71 11.23
C GLN A 145 4.33 11.91 10.18
N ILE A 146 4.18 10.60 10.37
CA ILE A 146 3.37 9.75 9.48
C ILE A 146 1.93 10.24 9.44
N ARG A 147 1.31 10.52 10.59
CA ARG A 147 -0.06 11.03 10.66
C ARG A 147 -0.22 12.36 9.92
N LYS A 148 0.73 13.29 10.09
CA LYS A 148 0.75 14.58 9.40
C LYS A 148 0.86 14.38 7.88
N THR A 149 1.72 13.48 7.41
CA THR A 149 1.85 13.20 5.98
C THR A 149 0.59 12.55 5.42
N GLN A 150 0.05 11.52 6.10
CA GLN A 150 -1.10 10.75 5.63
C GLN A 150 -2.41 11.55 5.60
N SER A 151 -2.54 12.59 6.43
CA SER A 151 -3.71 13.46 6.42
C SER A 151 -3.73 14.42 5.23
N THR A 152 -2.58 14.68 4.58
CA THR A 152 -2.50 15.60 3.44
C THR A 152 -3.27 15.10 2.22
N THR A 153 -3.85 16.04 1.47
CA THR A 153 -4.51 15.75 0.19
C THR A 153 -3.53 15.18 -0.84
N ASN A 154 -2.29 15.70 -0.87
CA ASN A 154 -1.24 15.21 -1.74
C ASN A 154 -0.93 13.72 -1.50
N PHE A 155 -0.76 13.30 -0.24
CA PHE A 155 -0.54 11.88 0.08
C PHE A 155 -1.72 11.00 -0.37
N LYS A 156 -2.96 11.44 -0.11
CA LYS A 156 -4.16 10.70 -0.52
C LYS A 156 -4.27 10.56 -2.04
N ARG A 157 -3.99 11.63 -2.79
CA ARG A 157 -3.95 11.63 -4.26
C ARG A 157 -2.82 10.74 -4.79
N LYS A 158 -1.60 10.91 -4.28
CA LYS A 158 -0.44 10.09 -4.65
C LYS A 158 -0.70 8.59 -4.43
N ARG A 159 -1.38 8.22 -3.34
CA ARG A 159 -1.78 6.83 -3.10
C ARG A 159 -2.68 6.27 -4.20
N LEU A 160 -3.62 7.06 -4.71
CA LEU A 160 -4.49 6.66 -5.83
C LEU A 160 -3.69 6.59 -7.15
N THR A 161 -2.87 7.60 -7.44
CA THR A 161 -2.03 7.62 -8.65
C THR A 161 -1.03 6.46 -8.68
N ILE A 162 -0.43 6.10 -7.54
CA ILE A 162 0.45 4.92 -7.46
C ILE A 162 -0.33 3.65 -7.76
N LYS A 163 -1.57 3.53 -7.27
CA LYS A 163 -2.40 2.36 -7.56
C LYS A 163 -2.65 2.24 -9.07
N GLU A 164 -2.98 3.36 -9.72
CA GLU A 164 -3.21 3.41 -11.17
C GLU A 164 -1.96 3.12 -11.99
N PHE A 165 -0.83 3.72 -11.59
CA PHE A 165 0.47 3.47 -12.22
C PHE A 165 0.83 1.98 -12.17
N MET A 166 0.58 1.30 -11.05
CA MET A 166 0.89 -0.12 -10.88
C MET A 166 -0.06 -1.04 -11.67
N LEU A 167 -1.16 -0.54 -12.24
CA LEU A 167 -1.98 -1.29 -13.19
C LEU A 167 -1.37 -1.31 -14.59
N HIS A 168 -0.64 -0.25 -14.95
CA HIS A 168 -0.11 -0.07 -16.30
C HIS A 168 1.38 -0.41 -16.40
N ILE A 169 2.13 -0.27 -15.30
CA ILE A 169 3.57 -0.50 -15.27
C ILE A 169 3.92 -1.58 -14.26
N TYR A 170 4.39 -2.71 -14.78
CA TYR A 170 4.79 -3.90 -14.01
C TYR A 170 6.14 -3.73 -13.31
N GLY A 171 7.10 -3.04 -13.95
CA GLY A 171 8.45 -2.90 -13.44
C GLY A 171 9.32 -1.97 -14.28
N CYS A 172 10.63 -2.02 -14.04
CA CYS A 172 11.64 -1.30 -14.83
C CYS A 172 12.81 -2.21 -15.19
N ILE A 173 13.53 -1.86 -16.25
CA ILE A 173 14.77 -2.54 -16.63
C ILE A 173 15.93 -1.58 -16.39
N ASP A 174 17.02 -2.12 -15.84
CA ASP A 174 18.27 -1.38 -15.69
C ASP A 174 19.15 -1.56 -16.93
N THR A 175 19.03 -0.63 -17.89
CA THR A 175 19.68 -0.72 -19.20
C THR A 175 21.20 -0.75 -19.13
N ILE A 176 21.81 -0.22 -18.06
CA ILE A 176 23.27 -0.32 -17.87
C ILE A 176 23.72 -1.78 -17.68
N LYS A 177 22.87 -2.63 -17.08
CA LYS A 177 23.19 -4.05 -16.90
C LYS A 177 23.13 -4.78 -18.23
N LEU A 178 22.18 -4.42 -19.10
CA LEU A 178 22.10 -4.95 -20.46
C LEU A 178 23.35 -4.55 -21.26
N ALA A 179 23.71 -3.28 -21.21
CA ALA A 179 24.89 -2.75 -21.91
C ALA A 179 26.18 -3.44 -21.45
N ARG A 180 26.37 -3.62 -20.14
CA ARG A 180 27.55 -4.31 -19.57
C ARG A 180 27.61 -5.81 -19.90
N ARG A 181 26.45 -6.44 -20.13
CA ARG A 181 26.37 -7.85 -20.54
C ARG A 181 26.83 -8.02 -21.97
N LYS A 182 26.36 -7.14 -22.87
CA LYS A 182 26.60 -7.24 -24.32
C LYS A 182 27.96 -6.67 -24.74
N PHE A 183 28.37 -5.54 -24.17
CA PHE A 183 29.53 -4.80 -24.64
C PHE A 183 30.63 -4.73 -23.58
N LYS A 184 31.87 -5.08 -23.94
CA LYS A 184 33.01 -4.98 -23.02
C LYS A 184 33.49 -3.53 -22.94
N THR A 185 33.99 -3.18 -21.75
CA THR A 185 34.55 -1.85 -21.50
C THR A 185 35.72 -1.51 -22.41
N LYS A 186 36.48 -2.50 -22.90
CA LYS A 186 37.58 -2.28 -23.84
C LYS A 186 37.11 -1.76 -25.20
N ASP A 187 35.93 -2.15 -25.65
CA ASP A 187 35.42 -1.83 -26.99
C ASP A 187 34.71 -0.46 -27.02
N ILE A 188 33.99 -0.14 -25.94
CA ILE A 188 33.17 1.09 -25.83
C ILE A 188 33.82 2.16 -24.95
N GLY A 189 34.80 1.78 -24.12
CA GLY A 189 35.45 2.66 -23.14
C GLY A 189 34.68 2.75 -21.82
N ASN A 190 33.40 3.15 -21.86
CA ASN A 190 32.53 3.17 -20.69
C ASN A 190 31.04 2.99 -21.07
N HIS A 191 30.20 2.63 -20.10
CA HIS A 191 28.77 2.37 -20.31
C HIS A 191 27.86 3.54 -19.90
N LYS A 192 28.35 4.78 -19.93
CA LYS A 192 27.48 5.95 -19.81
C LYS A 192 26.57 6.03 -21.03
N GLN A 193 25.35 6.51 -20.85
CA GLN A 193 24.37 6.62 -21.93
C GLN A 193 24.92 7.43 -23.11
N GLN A 194 25.47 8.63 -22.86
CA GLN A 194 26.16 9.45 -23.87
C GLN A 194 27.14 8.61 -24.72
N THR A 195 28.06 7.90 -24.07
CA THR A 195 29.07 7.10 -24.77
C THR A 195 28.45 5.96 -25.59
N LEU A 196 27.42 5.30 -25.05
CA LEU A 196 26.71 4.24 -25.77
C LEU A 196 25.97 4.80 -27.00
N VAL A 197 25.31 5.95 -26.87
CA VAL A 197 24.62 6.63 -27.98
C VAL A 197 25.62 7.02 -29.07
N THR A 198 26.72 7.68 -28.71
CA THR A 198 27.74 8.07 -29.69
C THR A 198 28.38 6.88 -30.38
N LYS A 199 28.68 5.80 -29.64
CA LYS A 199 29.37 4.62 -30.20
C LYS A 199 28.47 3.69 -31.00
N LEU A 200 27.20 3.53 -30.62
CA LEU A 200 26.28 2.58 -31.25
C LEU A 200 25.38 3.24 -32.29
N LEU A 201 24.95 4.47 -32.04
CA LEU A 201 24.04 5.22 -32.92
C LEU A 201 24.77 6.28 -33.76
N GLY A 202 26.03 6.59 -33.45
CA GLY A 202 26.82 7.55 -34.21
C GLY A 202 26.39 9.02 -34.03
N VAL A 203 25.55 9.31 -33.03
CA VAL A 203 25.00 10.64 -32.78
C VAL A 203 25.39 11.16 -31.40
N GLU A 204 25.47 12.48 -31.27
CA GLU A 204 25.52 13.15 -29.98
C GLU A 204 24.15 13.75 -29.67
N TYR A 205 23.83 13.91 -28.38
CA TYR A 205 22.56 14.46 -27.94
C TYR A 205 22.75 15.31 -26.68
N ASP A 206 21.78 16.16 -26.40
CA ASP A 206 21.75 17.02 -25.21
C ASP A 206 21.52 16.20 -23.93
N ALA A 207 22.60 15.67 -23.39
CA ALA A 207 22.53 14.83 -22.20
C ALA A 207 22.37 15.67 -20.92
N HIS A 208 21.71 15.08 -19.92
CA HIS A 208 21.14 15.79 -18.75
C HIS A 208 19.84 16.56 -19.06
N ASN A 209 19.36 16.53 -20.30
CA ASN A 209 17.98 16.86 -20.64
C ASN A 209 17.11 15.61 -20.58
N ALA A 210 16.16 15.57 -19.65
CA ALA A 210 15.34 14.38 -19.41
C ALA A 210 14.58 13.88 -20.65
N CYS A 211 14.14 14.78 -21.54
CA CYS A 211 13.42 14.39 -22.76
C CYS A 211 14.37 13.75 -23.79
N ALA A 212 15.54 14.39 -24.00
CA ALA A 212 16.56 13.86 -24.90
C ALA A 212 17.15 12.55 -24.36
N ASP A 213 17.40 12.46 -23.04
CA ASP A 213 17.87 11.23 -22.39
C ASP A 213 16.88 10.07 -22.60
N VAL A 214 15.58 10.30 -22.44
CA VAL A 214 14.57 9.24 -22.66
C VAL A 214 14.51 8.84 -24.14
N THR A 215 14.54 9.81 -25.05
CA THR A 215 14.45 9.56 -26.50
C THR A 215 15.66 8.76 -27.00
N SER A 216 16.87 9.17 -26.63
CA SER A 216 18.10 8.47 -27.01
C SER A 216 18.21 7.11 -26.34
N LEU A 217 17.74 6.96 -25.08
CA LEU A 217 17.70 5.66 -24.43
C LEU A 217 16.73 4.70 -25.12
N PHE A 218 15.59 5.20 -25.61
CA PHE A 218 14.63 4.39 -26.35
C PHE A 218 15.24 3.85 -27.65
N GLN A 219 15.97 4.67 -28.40
CA GLN A 219 16.70 4.24 -29.60
C GLN A 219 17.79 3.20 -29.28
N LEU A 220 18.49 3.36 -28.15
CA LEU A 220 19.48 2.38 -27.69
C LEU A 220 18.88 1.01 -27.37
N LEU A 221 17.59 0.93 -26.98
CA LEU A 221 16.97 -0.35 -26.63
C LEU A 221 16.95 -1.33 -27.80
N GLU A 222 16.90 -0.85 -29.05
CA GLU A 222 16.97 -1.69 -30.25
C GLU A 222 18.28 -2.48 -30.35
N HIS A 223 19.33 -1.98 -29.68
CA HIS A 223 20.66 -2.61 -29.69
C HIS A 223 20.84 -3.60 -28.52
N PHE A 224 19.87 -3.73 -27.62
CA PHE A 224 19.93 -4.62 -26.47
C PHE A 224 18.98 -5.82 -26.61
N GLU A 225 19.45 -6.97 -26.13
CA GLU A 225 18.60 -8.13 -25.91
C GLU A 225 18.14 -8.12 -24.45
N TYR A 226 16.84 -8.16 -24.24
CA TYR A 226 16.24 -8.20 -22.91
C TYR A 226 15.09 -9.20 -22.87
N SER A 227 14.85 -9.73 -21.68
CA SER A 227 13.79 -10.69 -21.40
C SER A 227 13.05 -10.32 -20.13
N GLU A 228 11.96 -11.01 -19.81
CA GLU A 228 11.24 -10.81 -18.53
C GLU A 228 12.13 -10.97 -17.30
N LYS A 229 13.21 -11.76 -17.39
CA LYS A 229 14.17 -11.97 -16.29
C LYS A 229 14.98 -10.71 -15.95
N ASP A 230 15.05 -9.76 -16.88
CA ASP A 230 15.76 -8.49 -16.70
C ASP A 230 14.88 -7.41 -16.07
N VAL A 231 13.56 -7.65 -15.99
CA VAL A 231 12.60 -6.72 -15.39
C VAL A 231 12.68 -6.79 -13.87
N PHE A 232 12.83 -5.62 -13.25
CA PHE A 232 12.69 -5.41 -11.82
C PHE A 232 11.24 -4.98 -11.50
N PRO A 233 10.40 -5.85 -10.93
CA PRO A 233 9.01 -5.51 -10.66
C PRO A 233 8.90 -4.54 -9.48
N PHE A 234 8.10 -3.49 -9.64
CA PHE A 234 7.97 -2.44 -8.62
C PHE A 234 7.31 -2.93 -7.33
N ASN A 235 6.49 -3.97 -7.43
CA ASN A 235 5.86 -4.62 -6.28
C ASN A 235 6.76 -5.69 -5.63
N SER A 236 8.01 -5.88 -6.06
CA SER A 236 8.93 -6.93 -5.54
C SER A 236 9.00 -6.98 -4.01
N ALA A 237 9.04 -5.83 -3.34
CA ALA A 237 9.05 -5.78 -1.86
C ALA A 237 7.73 -6.32 -1.26
N LEU A 238 6.58 -5.88 -1.78
CA LEU A 238 5.26 -6.35 -1.34
C LEU A 238 5.06 -7.84 -1.64
N LEU A 239 5.51 -8.30 -2.81
CA LEU A 239 5.49 -9.72 -3.20
C LEU A 239 6.41 -10.54 -2.29
N THR A 240 7.61 -10.04 -1.99
CA THR A 240 8.55 -10.71 -1.06
C THR A 240 7.95 -10.83 0.34
N ASP A 241 7.27 -9.78 0.82
CA ASP A 241 6.62 -9.77 2.14
C ASP A 241 5.51 -10.83 2.26
N SER A 242 4.86 -11.18 1.14
CA SER A 242 3.87 -12.26 1.12
C SER A 242 4.44 -13.61 1.55
N TYR A 243 5.77 -13.80 1.43
CA TYR A 243 6.46 -15.04 1.79
C TYR A 243 7.05 -15.04 3.21
N ILE A 244 6.86 -13.98 4.01
CA ILE A 244 7.34 -13.91 5.41
C ILE A 244 6.98 -15.15 6.24
N PRO A 245 5.76 -15.72 6.14
CA PRO A 245 5.41 -16.94 6.89
C PRO A 245 6.33 -18.12 6.57
N LEU A 246 6.62 -18.38 5.28
CA LEU A 246 7.49 -19.49 4.85
C LEU A 246 8.95 -19.25 5.21
N ILE A 247 9.41 -18.00 5.17
CA ILE A 247 10.77 -17.63 5.59
C ILE A 247 10.94 -17.89 7.08
N ARG A 248 9.96 -17.49 7.91
CA ARG A 248 9.98 -17.73 9.36
C ARG A 248 9.90 -19.21 9.71
N ALA A 249 9.20 -20.00 8.90
CA ALA A 249 9.13 -21.45 9.04
C ALA A 249 10.34 -22.18 8.40
N SER A 250 11.35 -21.44 7.90
CA SER A 250 12.53 -21.99 7.22
C SER A 250 12.21 -22.93 6.06
N ARG A 251 11.04 -22.78 5.42
CA ARG A 251 10.63 -23.60 4.26
C ARG A 251 11.27 -23.12 2.96
N ILE A 252 11.56 -21.83 2.87
CA ILE A 252 12.31 -21.21 1.78
C ILE A 252 13.29 -20.17 2.33
N THR A 253 14.35 -19.90 1.59
CA THR A 253 15.31 -18.85 1.96
C THR A 253 14.80 -17.46 1.55
N LYS A 254 15.34 -16.41 2.18
CA LYS A 254 15.09 -15.02 1.77
C LYS A 254 15.49 -14.75 0.31
N LEU A 255 16.50 -15.45 -0.19
CA LEU A 255 16.94 -15.35 -1.58
C LEU A 255 15.90 -15.98 -2.53
N THR A 256 15.37 -17.16 -2.19
CA THR A 256 14.29 -17.82 -2.94
C THR A 256 13.04 -16.95 -2.99
N ALA A 257 12.64 -16.37 -1.86
CA ALA A 257 11.50 -15.45 -1.79
C ALA A 257 11.65 -14.22 -2.70
N ARG A 258 12.86 -13.62 -2.73
CA ARG A 258 13.16 -12.52 -3.66
C ARG A 258 13.09 -12.95 -5.11
N ARG A 259 13.60 -14.14 -5.46
CA ARG A 259 13.52 -14.66 -6.84
C ARG A 259 12.07 -14.86 -7.28
N LEU A 260 11.22 -15.39 -6.41
CA LEU A 260 9.78 -15.55 -6.69
C LEU A 260 9.11 -14.19 -6.89
N ALA A 261 9.38 -13.24 -6.01
CA ALA A 261 8.89 -11.88 -6.11
C ALA A 261 9.37 -11.17 -7.39
N HIS A 262 10.62 -11.38 -7.82
CA HIS A 262 11.14 -10.87 -9.08
C HIS A 262 10.48 -11.50 -10.30
N SER A 263 9.90 -12.70 -10.14
CA SER A 263 9.07 -13.35 -11.17
C SER A 263 7.62 -12.87 -11.13
N GLY A 264 7.29 -11.84 -10.33
CA GLY A 264 5.92 -11.33 -10.19
C GLY A 264 4.99 -12.20 -9.34
N LEU A 265 5.50 -13.30 -8.77
CA LEU A 265 4.70 -14.24 -7.99
C LEU A 265 4.60 -13.79 -6.53
N CYS A 266 3.39 -13.84 -5.96
CA CYS A 266 3.15 -13.76 -4.52
C CYS A 266 2.63 -15.09 -3.99
N LEU A 267 2.62 -15.24 -2.66
CA LEU A 267 2.12 -16.46 -2.02
C LEU A 267 0.68 -16.81 -2.42
N LYS A 268 -0.19 -15.80 -2.64
CA LYS A 268 -1.57 -16.04 -3.08
C LYS A 268 -1.65 -16.59 -4.50
N HIS A 269 -0.76 -16.17 -5.41
CA HIS A 269 -0.73 -16.73 -6.77
C HIS A 269 -0.40 -18.23 -6.73
N LEU A 270 0.58 -18.60 -5.92
CA LEU A 270 0.94 -20.01 -5.72
C LEU A 270 -0.18 -20.79 -5.02
N GLN A 271 -0.85 -20.20 -4.03
CA GLN A 271 -1.98 -20.85 -3.37
C GLN A 271 -3.16 -21.05 -4.32
N LEU A 272 -3.46 -20.10 -5.20
CA LEU A 272 -4.49 -20.27 -6.22
C LEU A 272 -4.13 -21.39 -7.22
N ALA A 273 -2.86 -21.48 -7.61
CA ALA A 273 -2.39 -22.57 -8.48
C ALA A 273 -2.51 -23.93 -7.79
N PHE A 274 -2.15 -24.00 -6.51
CA PHE A 274 -2.34 -25.19 -5.69
C PHE A 274 -3.82 -25.57 -5.53
N ASN A 275 -4.71 -24.60 -5.33
CA ASN A 275 -6.15 -24.90 -5.21
C ASN A 275 -6.77 -25.37 -6.53
N ARG A 276 -6.17 -25.02 -7.67
CA ARG A 276 -6.67 -25.41 -9.01
C ARG A 276 -6.25 -26.82 -9.40
N ASP A 277 -5.01 -27.20 -9.12
CA ASP A 277 -4.46 -28.49 -9.56
C ASP A 277 -3.34 -28.99 -8.64
N SER A 278 -3.50 -28.77 -7.33
CA SER A 278 -2.61 -29.25 -6.27
C SER A 278 -1.11 -29.03 -6.59
N GLU A 279 -0.29 -30.07 -6.46
CA GLU A 279 1.14 -29.99 -6.77
C GLU A 279 1.41 -29.70 -8.26
N ASN A 280 0.56 -30.15 -9.17
CA ASN A 280 0.76 -29.99 -10.62
C ASN A 280 0.58 -28.53 -11.05
N GLY A 281 -0.38 -27.82 -10.47
CA GLY A 281 -0.55 -26.38 -10.68
C GLY A 281 0.66 -25.58 -10.20
N LEU A 282 1.28 -25.98 -9.09
CA LEU A 282 2.55 -25.40 -8.63
C LEU A 282 3.71 -25.74 -9.56
N LYS A 283 3.82 -26.99 -10.04
CA LYS A 283 4.87 -27.41 -10.98
C LYS A 283 4.82 -26.59 -12.26
N SER A 284 3.64 -26.42 -12.85
CA SER A 284 3.45 -25.66 -14.09
C SER A 284 4.04 -24.25 -13.97
N ILE A 285 3.64 -23.50 -12.95
CA ILE A 285 4.10 -22.11 -12.75
C ILE A 285 5.58 -22.06 -12.33
N LEU A 286 5.99 -22.87 -11.35
CA LEU A 286 7.33 -22.75 -10.78
C LEU A 286 8.42 -23.24 -11.74
N LEU A 287 8.16 -24.28 -12.53
CA LEU A 287 9.12 -24.76 -13.54
C LEU A 287 9.27 -23.76 -14.69
N GLU A 288 8.18 -23.13 -15.13
CA GLU A 288 8.20 -22.08 -16.16
C GLU A 288 9.11 -20.91 -15.76
N HIS A 289 9.06 -20.51 -14.48
CA HIS A 289 9.95 -19.48 -13.93
C HIS A 289 11.32 -20.01 -13.47
N GLY A 290 11.70 -21.24 -13.83
CA GLY A 290 13.03 -21.80 -13.60
C GLY A 290 13.34 -22.16 -12.14
N PHE A 291 12.32 -22.50 -11.35
CA PHE A 291 12.49 -23.04 -10.00
C PHE A 291 12.58 -24.57 -10.04
N ASN A 292 13.30 -25.14 -9.07
CA ASN A 292 13.51 -26.59 -9.02
C ASN A 292 12.35 -27.31 -8.31
N ALA A 293 12.27 -28.63 -8.52
CA ALA A 293 11.29 -29.50 -7.87
C ALA A 293 11.31 -29.40 -6.33
N LYS A 294 12.48 -29.16 -5.72
CA LYS A 294 12.59 -28.94 -4.26
C LYS A 294 11.76 -27.74 -3.80
N THR A 295 11.72 -26.68 -4.60
CA THR A 295 10.93 -25.49 -4.30
C THR A 295 9.44 -25.82 -4.34
N VAL A 296 9.00 -26.56 -5.37
CA VAL A 296 7.62 -27.06 -5.48
C VAL A 296 7.23 -27.84 -4.22
N THR A 297 8.04 -28.83 -3.82
CA THR A 297 7.77 -29.66 -2.64
C THR A 297 7.67 -28.83 -1.36
N SER A 298 8.49 -27.80 -1.18
CA SER A 298 8.40 -26.89 -0.03
C SER A 298 7.06 -26.14 0.02
N PHE A 299 6.52 -25.72 -1.12
CA PHE A 299 5.23 -25.03 -1.20
C PHE A 299 4.06 -26.00 -1.02
N THR A 300 4.11 -27.18 -1.66
CA THR A 300 3.12 -28.25 -1.46
C THR A 300 2.96 -28.57 0.02
N LYS A 301 4.07 -28.86 0.72
CA LYS A 301 4.06 -29.14 2.17
C LYS A 301 3.52 -27.99 3.01
N TYR A 302 3.81 -26.75 2.61
CA TYR A 302 3.33 -25.58 3.32
C TYR A 302 1.80 -25.45 3.20
N PHE A 303 1.26 -25.61 1.98
CA PHE A 303 -0.18 -25.48 1.75
C PHE A 303 -0.98 -26.64 2.32
N THR A 304 -0.48 -27.87 2.25
CA THR A 304 -1.12 -29.04 2.89
C THR A 304 -1.16 -28.92 4.41
N CYS A 305 -0.14 -28.33 5.05
CA CYS A 305 -0.13 -28.14 6.51
C CYS A 305 -0.94 -26.95 7.00
N THR A 306 -1.49 -26.11 6.13
CA THR A 306 -2.34 -24.97 6.50
C THR A 306 -3.84 -25.25 6.35
N GLU A 307 -4.22 -26.42 5.86
CA GLU A 307 -5.61 -26.88 5.78
C GLU A 307 -6.07 -27.70 7.00
N GLU A 308 -5.21 -27.89 8.00
CA GLU A 308 -5.52 -28.39 9.36
C GLU A 308 -5.58 -27.23 10.37
#